data_AF-X1BNP3-F1
#
_entry.id   AF-X1BNP3-F1
#
_cell.length_a   1.000
_cell.length_b   1.000
_cell.length_c   1.000
_cell.angle_alpha   90.00
_cell.angle_beta   90.00
_cell.angle_gamma   90.00
#
_symmetry.space_group_name_H-M   'P 1'
#
loop_
_entity.id
_entity.type
_entity.pdbx_description
1 polymer ?
#
loop_
_entity_poly.entity_id
_entity_poly.type
_entity_poly.pdbx_seq_one_letter_code
_entity_poly.pdbx_strand_id
1 'polypeptide(L)'
;MEYILWLKLQKYYLPLKKIIQALNKISSDADEIIIATDYDREGELIGYDAMQLVKEKNALAPAKRAKFSAITPKGINQAFSKLGRIDLD
;
A
#
# COMPACT_ATOMS: atom_id res chain seq x y z
N MET A 1 -36.06 0.09 10.54
CA MET A 1 -35.42 -0.22 9.25
C MET A 1 -33.94 0.15 9.35
N GLU A 2 -33.06 -0.79 9.72
CA GLU A 2 -31.67 -0.46 10.06
C GLU A 2 -30.63 -1.50 9.56
N TYR A 3 -30.94 -2.22 8.48
CA TYR A 3 -30.03 -3.24 7.91
C TYR A 3 -29.22 -2.77 6.69
N ILE A 4 -29.55 -1.61 6.10
CA ILE A 4 -29.01 -1.20 4.80
C ILE A 4 -27.59 -0.59 4.90
N LEU A 5 -27.20 -0.05 6.07
CA LEU A 5 -25.87 0.53 6.26
C LEU A 5 -24.79 -0.55 6.48
N TRP A 6 -25.10 -1.60 7.25
CA TRP A 6 -24.17 -2.70 7.55
C TRP A 6 -23.84 -3.57 6.32
N LEU A 7 -24.82 -3.88 5.48
CA LEU A 7 -24.59 -4.64 4.24
C LEU A 7 -23.71 -3.87 3.24
N LYS A 8 -23.82 -2.54 3.18
CA LYS A 8 -22.93 -1.71 2.36
C LYS A 8 -21.50 -1.77 2.89
N LEU A 9 -21.28 -1.61 4.19
CA LEU A 9 -19.95 -1.73 4.81
C LEU A 9 -19.34 -3.12 4.60
N GLN A 10 -20.12 -4.20 4.79
CA GLN A 10 -19.67 -5.57 4.52
C GLN A 10 -19.26 -5.77 3.05
N LYS A 11 -20.01 -5.19 2.10
CA LYS A 11 -19.69 -5.28 0.67
C LYS A 11 -18.34 -4.62 0.35
N TYR A 12 -17.96 -3.53 1.02
CA TYR A 12 -16.65 -2.89 0.88
C TYR A 12 -15.54 -3.58 1.71
N TYR A 13 -15.90 -4.27 2.78
CA TYR A 13 -14.96 -5.06 3.58
C TYR A 13 -14.51 -6.36 2.89
N LEU A 14 -15.38 -6.98 2.08
CA LEU A 14 -15.06 -8.18 1.30
C LEU A 14 -13.86 -8.01 0.34
N PRO A 15 -13.80 -6.96 -0.50
CA PRO A 15 -12.64 -6.74 -1.36
C PRO A 15 -11.38 -6.40 -0.55
N LEU A 16 -11.50 -5.64 0.55
CA LEU A 16 -10.37 -5.36 1.43
C LEU A 16 -9.78 -6.66 2.01
N LYS A 17 -10.62 -7.58 2.48
CA LYS A 17 -10.16 -8.89 2.97
C LYS A 17 -9.39 -9.67 1.90
N LYS A 18 -9.84 -9.64 0.64
CA LYS A 18 -9.14 -10.30 -0.48
C LYS A 18 -7.79 -9.63 -0.76
N ILE A 19 -7.69 -8.31 -0.68
CA ILE A 19 -6.44 -7.58 -0.85
C ILE A 19 -5.46 -7.96 0.27
N ILE A 20 -5.91 -7.95 1.53
CA ILE A 20 -5.07 -8.36 2.68
C ILE A 20 -4.58 -9.80 2.52
N GLN A 21 -5.44 -10.71 2.06
CA GLN A 21 -5.04 -12.11 1.79
C GLN A 21 -4.02 -12.21 0.65
N ALA A 22 -4.20 -11.43 -0.42
CA ALA A 22 -3.26 -11.39 -1.54
C ALA A 22 -1.90 -10.85 -1.10
N LEU A 23 -1.87 -9.73 -0.36
CA LEU A 23 -0.66 -9.17 0.22
C LEU A 23 0.03 -10.21 1.10
N ASN A 24 -0.66 -10.79 2.08
CA ASN A 24 -0.10 -11.82 2.96
C ASN A 24 0.53 -13.00 2.20
N LYS A 25 -0.07 -13.42 1.08
CA LYS A 25 0.43 -14.53 0.26
C LYS A 25 1.74 -14.19 -0.45
N ILE A 26 1.91 -12.95 -0.91
CA ILE A 26 3.13 -12.52 -1.60
C ILE A 26 4.21 -12.01 -0.64
N SER A 27 3.84 -11.61 0.58
CA SER A 27 4.75 -11.00 1.56
C SER A 27 5.89 -11.92 2.00
N SER A 28 5.63 -13.23 2.17
CA SER A 28 6.62 -14.16 2.73
C SER A 28 7.87 -14.28 1.86
N ASP A 29 7.69 -14.17 0.54
CA ASP A 29 8.72 -14.44 -0.46
C ASP A 29 9.22 -13.14 -1.12
N ALA A 30 8.73 -11.99 -0.68
CA ALA A 30 9.11 -10.69 -1.25
C ALA A 30 10.53 -10.28 -0.83
N ASP A 31 11.39 -10.01 -1.80
CA ASP A 31 12.74 -9.49 -1.56
C ASP A 31 12.74 -8.04 -1.08
N GLU A 32 11.80 -7.22 -1.55
CA GLU A 32 11.64 -5.82 -1.14
C GLU A 32 10.19 -5.32 -1.28
N ILE A 33 9.88 -4.22 -0.58
CA ILE A 33 8.59 -3.55 -0.60
C ILE A 33 8.78 -2.16 -1.20
N ILE A 34 8.11 -1.86 -2.32
CA ILE A 34 8.06 -0.51 -2.90
C ILE A 34 6.64 0.04 -2.83
N ILE A 35 6.49 1.14 -2.09
CA ILE A 35 5.24 1.85 -1.91
C ILE A 35 5.11 2.89 -3.02
N ALA A 36 4.12 2.71 -3.87
CA ALA A 36 3.85 3.53 -5.05
C ALA A 36 2.44 4.12 -5.04
N THR A 37 1.92 4.45 -3.86
CA THR A 37 0.65 5.18 -3.68
C THR A 37 0.79 6.63 -4.14
N ASP A 38 -0.34 7.32 -4.30
CA ASP A 38 -0.35 8.74 -4.68
C ASP A 38 0.44 9.58 -3.66
N TYR A 39 1.08 10.65 -4.14
CA TYR A 39 1.92 11.50 -3.30
C TYR A 39 1.10 12.59 -2.61
N ASP A 40 0.24 12.16 -1.70
CA ASP A 40 -0.53 12.98 -0.77
C ASP A 40 -0.63 12.30 0.61
N ARG A 41 -1.31 12.94 1.56
CA ARG A 41 -1.45 12.43 2.92
C ARG A 41 -2.21 11.10 2.98
N GLU A 42 -3.23 10.92 2.17
CA GLU A 42 -4.03 9.67 2.16
C GLU A 42 -3.19 8.53 1.58
N GLY A 43 -2.44 8.79 0.51
CA GLY A 43 -1.53 7.84 -0.11
C GLY A 43 -0.39 7.42 0.80
N GLU A 44 0.18 8.33 1.60
CA GLU A 44 1.19 7.95 2.61
C GLU A 44 0.58 7.04 3.70
N LEU A 45 -0.63 7.34 4.20
CA LEU A 45 -1.29 6.51 5.21
C LEU A 45 -1.63 5.10 4.67
N ILE A 46 -2.24 5.01 3.49
CA ILE A 46 -2.57 3.73 2.85
C ILE A 46 -1.29 2.93 2.58
N GLY A 47 -0.24 3.60 2.10
CA GLY A 47 1.05 2.99 1.87
C GLY A 47 1.68 2.41 3.14
N TYR A 48 1.53 3.14 4.26
CA TYR A 48 2.03 2.72 5.56
C TYR A 48 1.32 1.48 6.06
N ASP A 49 -0.02 1.46 6.04
CA ASP A 49 -0.81 0.32 6.50
C ASP A 49 -0.49 -0.94 5.68
N ALA A 50 -0.39 -0.81 4.36
CA ALA A 50 0.00 -1.91 3.48
C ALA A 50 1.42 -2.42 3.81
N MET A 51 2.38 -1.52 4.06
CA MET A 51 3.73 -1.88 4.45
C MET A 51 3.75 -2.63 5.78
N GLN A 52 2.99 -2.19 6.78
CA GLN A 52 2.91 -2.88 8.08
C GLN A 52 2.38 -4.31 7.93
N LEU A 53 1.32 -4.50 7.14
CA LEU A 53 0.78 -5.84 6.86
C LEU A 53 1.81 -6.77 6.23
N VAL A 54 2.66 -6.25 5.32
CA VAL A 54 3.74 -7.06 4.71
C VAL A 54 4.83 -7.35 5.75
N LYS A 55 5.21 -6.36 6.56
CA LYS A 55 6.23 -6.46 7.60
C LYS A 55 5.86 -7.43 8.72
N GLU A 56 4.57 -7.62 9.02
CA GLU A 56 4.10 -8.66 9.95
C GLU A 56 4.48 -10.08 9.48
N LYS A 57 4.62 -10.30 8.17
CA LYS A 57 5.02 -11.59 7.59
C LYS A 57 6.50 -11.66 7.24
N ASN A 58 7.08 -10.52 6.86
CA ASN A 58 8.48 -10.43 6.46
C ASN A 58 9.11 -9.16 7.03
N ALA A 59 9.51 -9.25 8.31
CA ALA A 59 10.06 -8.11 9.05
C ALA A 59 11.38 -7.58 8.44
N LEU A 60 12.13 -8.44 7.76
CA LEU A 60 13.46 -8.12 7.23
C LEU A 60 13.42 -7.48 5.84
N ALA A 61 12.35 -7.65 5.06
CA ALA A 61 12.24 -7.07 3.72
C ALA A 61 12.41 -5.55 3.74
N PRO A 62 13.39 -4.96 3.04
CA PRO A 62 13.56 -3.51 2.98
C PRO A 62 12.31 -2.84 2.38
N ALA A 63 11.91 -1.70 2.95
CA ALA A 63 10.79 -0.92 2.47
C ALA A 63 11.24 0.44 1.93
N LYS A 64 10.70 0.82 0.76
CA LYS A 64 11.06 2.01 -0.01
C LYS A 64 9.81 2.70 -0.54
N ARG A 65 9.90 4.01 -0.80
CA ARG A 65 8.79 4.86 -1.27
C ARG A 65 9.13 5.52 -2.61
N ALA A 66 8.31 5.29 -3.63
CA ALA A 66 8.41 5.96 -4.93
C ALA A 66 7.48 7.18 -4.97
N LYS A 67 8.04 8.40 -4.93
CA LYS A 67 7.23 9.64 -4.88
C LYS A 67 6.97 10.18 -6.29
N PHE A 68 5.72 10.12 -6.74
CA PHE A 68 5.28 10.73 -8.00
C PHE A 68 3.85 11.28 -7.86
N SER A 69 3.59 12.40 -8.52
CA SER A 69 2.25 13.04 -8.57
C SER A 69 1.59 12.94 -9.95
N ALA A 70 2.30 12.37 -10.94
CA ALA A 70 1.79 12.23 -12.30
C ALA A 70 2.27 10.90 -12.91
N ILE A 71 1.34 10.13 -13.45
CA ILE A 71 1.60 8.86 -14.13
C ILE A 71 2.07 9.15 -15.56
N THR A 72 3.31 9.62 -15.68
CA THR A 72 4.01 9.85 -16.95
C THR A 72 5.29 9.02 -16.98
N PRO A 73 5.79 8.58 -18.15
CA PRO A 73 7.02 7.80 -18.21
C PRO A 73 8.20 8.48 -17.50
N LYS A 74 8.32 9.80 -17.67
CA LYS A 74 9.35 10.60 -16.99
C LYS A 74 9.17 10.61 -15.47
N GLY A 75 7.96 10.85 -14.99
CA GLY A 75 7.66 10.91 -13.55
C GLY A 75 7.92 9.58 -12.85
N ILE A 76 7.46 8.49 -13.44
CA ILE A 76 7.68 7.14 -12.91
C ILE A 76 9.17 6.79 -12.91
N ASN A 77 9.88 6.98 -14.02
CA ASN A 77 11.31 6.68 -14.08
C ASN A 77 12.13 7.49 -13.05
N GLN A 78 11.78 8.77 -12.87
CA GLN A 78 12.42 9.61 -11.85
C GLN A 78 12.15 9.10 -10.43
N ALA A 79 10.90 8.76 -10.12
CA ALA A 79 10.51 8.25 -8.80
C ALA A 79 11.24 6.94 -8.44
N PHE A 80 11.30 5.99 -9.38
CA PHE A 80 11.98 4.70 -9.15
C PHE A 80 13.52 4.83 -9.16
N SER A 81 14.09 5.86 -9.79
CA SER A 81 15.53 6.15 -9.68
C SER A 81 15.94 6.76 -8.34
N LYS A 82 15.00 7.28 -7.55
CA LYS A 82 15.23 8.00 -6.30
C LYS A 82 14.23 7.60 -5.22
N LEU A 83 14.27 6.32 -4.86
CA LEU A 83 13.41 5.79 -3.82
C LEU A 83 13.75 6.39 -2.45
N GLY A 84 12.73 6.82 -1.73
CA GLY A 84 12.82 7.39 -0.39
C GLY A 84 12.26 6.48 0.69
N ARG A 85 11.93 7.09 1.83
CA ARG A 85 11.18 6.45 2.93
C ARG A 85 9.77 7.01 2.97
N ILE A 86 8.87 6.24 3.57
CA ILE A 86 7.54 6.71 3.91
C ILE A 86 7.64 7.80 4.97
N ASP A 87 6.77 8.80 4.86
CA ASP A 87 6.79 9.99 5.70
C ASP A 87 5.43 10.17 6.37
N LEU A 88 5.40 10.14 7.70
CA LEU A 88 4.18 10.26 8.50
C LEU A 88 4.15 11.53 9.35
N ASP A 89 5.11 12.43 9.15
CA ASP A 89 5.24 13.69 9.90
C ASP A 89 4.21 14.75 9.47
#